data_AF-A0A7W4EHT0-F1
#
_entry.id   AF-A0A7W4EHT0-F1
#
_cell.length_a   1.000
_cell.length_b   1.000
_cell.length_c   1.000
_cell.angle_alpha   90.00
_cell.angle_beta   90.00
_cell.angle_gamma   90.00
#
_symmetry.space_group_name_H-M   'P 1'
#
loop_
_entity.id
_entity.type
_entity.pdbx_description
1 polymer ?
#
loop_
_entity_poly.entity_id
_entity_poly.type
_entity_poly.pdbx_seq_one_letter_code
_entity_poly.pdbx_strand_id
1 'polypeptide(L)'
;MSDLIQEIQKRKTFGIISHPDAGKTTLTEKLLLFGGAIQEAGAVKSNKIKKGATSDFMEIERQRGISVATSVLAFNYKGHKINILDTPGHKDFAEDTYRTLTAVDSVIVVIDVAKGVEEQTEKLVQVCRMRNIPMIVFINKLDREGKDAFDLLDEVEQKLGLSVVPLSLPIGMGADFQGIYNIWENNIQLFLEEKKQKVGESITFNDINDAAIDEAVGEKAANTLRDELELVESVYPKFSREDYMAGTQQPVFFGSALNNFGVRELLDAFIDIAPNPQPKQADSRIVKPEEQNFTGFVFKIHANMDPKHRDRLAFVKIVSGVFKRNENYLLVRENKKMKFSSPNAFFADKKEVVDESFPGDIVGLHDTGNFRIGDTLTAGEKLNFKGIPSFSPEHFRFINNDDPLKAKQLAKGIDQLMDEGVAQLFTLEMNGRKIIGTVGALQYEVIQYRLEHEYGAKCTYEPISIHKACWVEADEKSEEFKEFARLKQRFLARDKYNQLVFLADSAFTITMTQEKFPNVKLHFISEWGE
;
A
#
# COMPACT_ATOMS: atom_id res chain seq x y z
N MET A 1 31.68 -2.43 -4.42
CA MET A 1 30.85 -1.73 -5.43
C MET A 1 30.13 -2.71 -6.35
N SER A 2 30.77 -3.77 -6.87
CA SER A 2 30.07 -4.82 -7.65
C SER A 2 28.93 -5.48 -6.88
N ASP A 3 29.15 -5.76 -5.59
CA ASP A 3 28.22 -6.58 -4.81
C ASP A 3 26.93 -5.82 -4.47
N LEU A 4 27.01 -4.51 -4.16
CA LEU A 4 25.84 -3.67 -3.92
C LEU A 4 24.95 -3.57 -5.17
N ILE A 5 25.55 -3.35 -6.34
CA ILE A 5 24.79 -3.24 -7.60
C ILE A 5 24.11 -4.57 -7.95
N GLN A 6 24.81 -5.70 -7.77
CA GLN A 6 24.22 -7.02 -7.95
C GLN A 6 23.04 -7.26 -7.02
N GLU A 7 23.16 -6.85 -5.75
CA GLU A 7 22.06 -6.96 -4.79
C GLU A 7 20.88 -6.04 -5.17
N ILE A 8 21.13 -4.81 -5.62
CA ILE A 8 20.08 -3.89 -6.11
C ILE A 8 19.32 -4.52 -7.28
N GLN A 9 20.02 -5.13 -8.25
CA GLN A 9 19.40 -5.73 -9.45
C GLN A 9 18.53 -6.97 -9.13
N LYS A 10 18.80 -7.66 -8.02
CA LYS A 10 17.98 -8.80 -7.59
C LYS A 10 16.67 -8.38 -6.93
N ARG A 11 16.50 -7.13 -6.49
CA ARG A 11 15.37 -6.72 -5.65
C ARG A 11 14.26 -6.09 -6.46
N LYS A 12 13.03 -6.54 -6.22
CA LYS A 12 11.80 -5.95 -6.77
C LYS A 12 10.85 -5.66 -5.62
N THR A 13 10.39 -4.42 -5.49
CA THR A 13 9.46 -4.05 -4.41
C THR A 13 8.21 -3.42 -5.00
N PHE A 14 7.07 -4.04 -4.77
CA PHE A 14 5.83 -3.60 -5.38
C PHE A 14 4.64 -3.68 -4.43
N GLY A 15 3.61 -2.91 -4.73
CA GLY A 15 2.32 -2.96 -4.06
C GLY A 15 1.26 -3.62 -4.92
N ILE A 16 0.21 -4.17 -4.31
CA ILE A 16 -0.98 -4.64 -5.04
C ILE A 16 -2.15 -3.76 -4.65
N ILE A 17 -2.73 -3.06 -5.63
CA ILE A 17 -3.90 -2.19 -5.43
C ILE A 17 -5.11 -2.76 -6.16
N SER A 18 -6.28 -2.64 -5.55
CA SER A 18 -7.54 -3.07 -6.15
C SER A 18 -8.73 -2.50 -5.39
N HIS A 19 -9.90 -2.53 -6.01
CA HIS A 19 -11.15 -2.46 -5.28
C HIS A 19 -11.30 -3.65 -4.30
N PRO A 20 -12.09 -3.52 -3.21
CA PRO A 20 -12.48 -4.66 -2.39
C PRO A 20 -13.02 -5.82 -3.22
N ASP A 21 -12.69 -7.04 -2.81
CA ASP A 21 -13.11 -8.29 -3.46
C ASP A 21 -12.60 -8.55 -4.90
N ALA A 22 -11.81 -7.67 -5.51
CA ALA A 22 -11.23 -7.92 -6.85
C ALA A 22 -10.25 -9.11 -6.87
N GLY A 23 -9.71 -9.50 -5.71
CA GLY A 23 -8.91 -10.72 -5.55
C GLY A 23 -7.44 -10.50 -5.20
N LYS A 24 -7.06 -9.29 -4.76
CA LYS A 24 -5.71 -8.96 -4.23
C LYS A 24 -5.13 -10.05 -3.32
N THR A 25 -5.82 -10.40 -2.23
CA THR A 25 -5.34 -11.41 -1.27
C THR A 25 -5.14 -12.78 -1.90
N THR A 26 -6.01 -13.17 -2.83
CA THR A 26 -5.88 -14.44 -3.57
C THR A 26 -4.65 -14.41 -4.48
N LEU A 27 -4.39 -13.29 -5.16
CA LEU A 27 -3.21 -13.12 -6.00
C LEU A 27 -1.93 -13.16 -5.15
N THR A 28 -1.89 -12.44 -4.02
CA THR A 28 -0.78 -12.46 -3.06
C THR A 28 -0.46 -13.89 -2.60
N GLU A 29 -1.49 -14.68 -2.25
CA GLU A 29 -1.32 -16.09 -1.88
C GLU A 29 -0.62 -16.90 -2.98
N LYS A 30 -1.04 -16.73 -4.24
CA LYS A 30 -0.45 -17.47 -5.36
C LYS A 30 1.00 -17.05 -5.64
N LEU A 31 1.30 -15.77 -5.55
CA LEU A 31 2.67 -15.28 -5.71
C LEU A 31 3.61 -15.88 -4.65
N LEU A 32 3.15 -16.00 -3.39
CA LEU A 32 3.90 -16.68 -2.33
C LEU A 32 4.12 -18.18 -2.65
N LEU A 33 3.12 -18.87 -3.19
CA LEU A 33 3.27 -20.28 -3.60
C LEU A 33 4.37 -20.46 -4.64
N PHE A 34 4.45 -19.58 -5.65
CA PHE A 34 5.53 -19.61 -6.65
C PHE A 34 6.91 -19.34 -6.03
N GLY A 35 6.97 -18.56 -4.96
CA GLY A 35 8.18 -18.34 -4.16
C GLY A 35 8.62 -19.53 -3.29
N GLY A 36 7.87 -20.64 -3.30
CA GLY A 36 8.11 -21.76 -2.39
C GLY A 36 7.70 -21.48 -0.94
N ALA A 37 7.02 -20.35 -0.68
CA ALA A 37 6.50 -19.95 0.63
C ALA A 37 5.13 -20.64 0.89
N ILE A 38 5.16 -21.98 0.93
CA ILE A 38 3.97 -22.85 1.01
C ILE A 38 3.23 -22.69 2.34
N GLN A 39 3.97 -22.50 3.44
CA GLN A 39 3.36 -22.34 4.77
C GLN A 39 2.56 -21.05 4.84
N GLU A 40 3.04 -20.01 4.17
CA GLU A 40 2.55 -18.65 4.27
C GLU A 40 1.41 -18.38 3.30
N ALA A 41 1.47 -18.98 2.10
CA ALA A 41 0.28 -19.13 1.27
C ALA A 41 -0.85 -19.88 2.01
N GLY A 42 -0.50 -20.92 2.77
CA GLY A 42 -1.41 -21.62 3.66
C GLY A 42 -2.00 -20.72 4.76
N ALA A 43 -1.21 -19.79 5.30
CA ALA A 43 -1.65 -18.82 6.32
C ALA A 43 -2.64 -17.79 5.75
N VAL A 44 -2.33 -17.20 4.59
CA VAL A 44 -3.23 -16.30 3.85
C VAL A 44 -4.57 -16.99 3.53
N LYS A 45 -4.52 -18.27 3.13
CA LYS A 45 -5.72 -19.10 2.93
C LYS A 45 -6.46 -19.41 4.24
N SER A 46 -5.72 -19.67 5.31
CA SER A 46 -6.29 -20.01 6.62
C SER A 46 -7.00 -18.84 7.30
N ASN A 47 -6.63 -17.60 6.97
CA ASN A 47 -7.40 -16.40 7.36
C ASN A 47 -8.84 -16.47 6.86
N LYS A 48 -9.11 -17.12 5.71
CA LYS A 48 -10.47 -17.38 5.21
C LYS A 48 -11.20 -18.58 5.86
N ILE A 49 -10.49 -19.60 6.41
CA ILE A 49 -11.14 -20.91 6.69
C ILE A 49 -10.89 -21.53 8.10
N LYS A 50 -9.87 -21.14 8.91
CA LYS A 50 -9.61 -21.82 10.21
C LYS A 50 -10.24 -21.16 11.45
N LYS A 51 -10.96 -21.98 12.23
CA LYS A 51 -11.60 -21.72 13.56
C LYS A 51 -10.63 -21.67 14.76
N GLY A 52 -9.33 -21.45 14.59
CA GLY A 52 -8.40 -21.50 15.72
C GLY A 52 -7.11 -20.70 15.54
N ALA A 53 -6.98 -19.68 16.40
CA ALA A 53 -5.76 -19.02 16.87
C ALA A 53 -4.76 -18.45 15.83
N THR A 54 -5.06 -17.25 15.33
CA THR A 54 -4.08 -16.27 14.85
C THR A 54 -4.65 -14.87 15.13
N SER A 55 -3.89 -14.02 15.83
CA SER A 55 -4.14 -12.63 16.28
C SER A 55 -5.57 -12.04 16.17
N ASP A 56 -6.09 -11.47 17.26
CA ASP A 56 -7.41 -10.83 17.40
C ASP A 56 -7.75 -9.81 16.28
N PHE A 57 -6.74 -9.21 15.64
CA PHE A 57 -6.88 -8.35 14.45
C PHE A 57 -7.58 -9.03 13.27
N MET A 58 -7.32 -10.33 13.07
CA MET A 58 -7.90 -11.14 12.00
C MET A 58 -9.39 -11.43 12.23
N GLU A 59 -9.90 -11.24 13.45
CA GLU A 59 -11.31 -11.49 13.76
C GLU A 59 -12.21 -10.38 13.21
N ILE A 60 -11.81 -9.10 13.31
CA ILE A 60 -12.50 -7.98 12.64
C ILE A 60 -12.40 -8.08 11.11
N GLU A 61 -11.19 -8.34 10.59
CA GLU A 61 -10.99 -8.51 9.14
C GLU A 61 -11.88 -9.64 8.59
N ARG A 62 -11.99 -10.74 9.34
CA ARG A 62 -12.84 -11.88 9.00
C ARG A 62 -14.34 -11.58 9.14
N GLN A 63 -14.76 -10.89 10.22
CA GLN A 63 -16.17 -10.51 10.41
C GLN A 63 -16.66 -9.55 9.32
N ARG A 64 -15.79 -8.65 8.87
CA ARG A 64 -16.12 -7.63 7.85
C ARG A 64 -15.75 -8.05 6.43
N GLY A 65 -14.92 -9.08 6.24
CA GLY A 65 -14.46 -9.55 4.93
C GLY A 65 -13.47 -8.61 4.25
N ILE A 66 -12.81 -7.71 4.98
CA ILE A 66 -11.92 -6.67 4.42
C ILE A 66 -10.51 -6.75 5.02
N SER A 67 -9.50 -6.35 4.26
CA SER A 67 -8.15 -6.10 4.79
C SER A 67 -8.07 -4.72 5.45
N VAL A 68 -7.60 -4.66 6.69
CA VAL A 68 -7.57 -3.46 7.53
C VAL A 68 -6.14 -2.90 7.70
N ALA A 69 -5.09 -3.74 7.65
CA ALA A 69 -3.70 -3.28 7.73
C ALA A 69 -2.84 -3.74 6.56
N THR A 70 -1.84 -2.93 6.22
CA THR A 70 -0.84 -3.31 5.22
C THR A 70 0.00 -4.49 5.72
N SER A 71 0.26 -5.50 4.91
CA SER A 71 1.24 -6.55 5.24
C SER A 71 2.50 -6.43 4.39
N VAL A 72 3.67 -6.69 4.97
CA VAL A 72 4.94 -6.73 4.24
C VAL A 72 5.38 -8.18 4.17
N LEU A 73 5.54 -8.69 2.95
CA LEU A 73 5.89 -10.07 2.67
C LEU A 73 7.06 -10.10 1.71
N ALA A 74 8.07 -10.92 1.97
CA ALA A 74 9.16 -11.17 1.04
C ALA A 74 9.27 -12.65 0.68
N PHE A 75 9.60 -12.94 -0.59
CA PHE A 75 9.89 -14.27 -1.09
C PHE A 75 10.96 -14.22 -2.18
N ASN A 76 11.56 -15.37 -2.49
CA ASN A 76 12.55 -15.49 -3.56
C ASN A 76 11.94 -16.17 -4.77
N TYR A 77 12.19 -15.65 -5.97
CA TYR A 77 11.72 -16.25 -7.23
C TYR A 77 12.77 -16.06 -8.33
N LYS A 78 13.20 -17.17 -8.96
CA LYS A 78 14.22 -17.18 -10.03
C LYS A 78 15.48 -16.33 -9.74
N GLY A 79 15.95 -16.34 -8.48
CA GLY A 79 17.14 -15.58 -8.05
C GLY A 79 16.89 -14.10 -7.72
N HIS A 80 15.65 -13.62 -7.86
CA HIS A 80 15.22 -12.31 -7.41
C HIS A 80 14.58 -12.39 -6.02
N LYS A 81 14.82 -11.36 -5.20
CA LYS A 81 14.15 -11.14 -3.93
C LYS A 81 13.01 -10.16 -4.14
N ILE A 82 11.79 -10.65 -3.92
CA ILE A 82 10.56 -9.91 -4.20
C ILE A 82 9.93 -9.50 -2.88
N ASN A 83 9.70 -8.20 -2.71
CA ASN A 83 9.01 -7.60 -1.57
C ASN A 83 7.61 -7.15 -2.01
N ILE A 84 6.57 -7.74 -1.43
CA ILE A 84 5.17 -7.34 -1.61
C ILE A 84 4.76 -6.46 -0.43
N LEU A 85 4.19 -5.30 -0.73
CA LEU A 85 3.40 -4.53 0.22
C LEU A 85 1.92 -4.66 -0.11
N ASP A 86 1.21 -5.44 0.70
CA ASP A 86 -0.21 -5.70 0.50
C ASP A 86 -1.04 -4.55 1.10
N THR A 87 -1.65 -3.70 0.28
CA THR A 87 -2.37 -2.50 0.75
C THR A 87 -3.82 -2.78 1.11
N PRO A 88 -4.42 -2.20 2.16
CA PRO A 88 -5.86 -2.26 2.41
C PRO A 88 -6.69 -1.80 1.19
N GLY A 89 -7.73 -2.56 0.83
CA GLY A 89 -8.59 -2.24 -0.31
C GLY A 89 -9.80 -1.36 0.05
N HIS A 90 -10.16 -1.26 1.33
CA HIS A 90 -11.35 -0.53 1.76
C HIS A 90 -11.06 0.97 1.90
N LYS A 91 -11.97 1.81 1.41
CA LYS A 91 -11.83 3.28 1.34
C LYS A 91 -11.48 3.95 2.68
N ASP A 92 -12.02 3.41 3.76
CA ASP A 92 -11.81 3.93 5.12
C ASP A 92 -10.36 3.76 5.63
N PHE A 93 -9.51 2.99 4.93
CA PHE A 93 -8.09 2.79 5.26
C PHE A 93 -7.15 3.34 4.18
N ALA A 94 -7.63 4.28 3.36
CA ALA A 94 -6.87 4.83 2.24
C ALA A 94 -5.53 5.46 2.68
N GLU A 95 -5.46 6.07 3.86
CA GLU A 95 -4.22 6.68 4.37
C GLU A 95 -3.07 5.66 4.49
N ASP A 96 -3.33 4.47 5.06
CA ASP A 96 -2.28 3.43 5.18
C ASP A 96 -1.85 2.92 3.81
N THR A 97 -2.81 2.80 2.89
CA THR A 97 -2.55 2.44 1.49
C THR A 97 -1.66 3.49 0.81
N TYR A 98 -1.96 4.77 0.95
CA TYR A 98 -1.19 5.84 0.31
C TYR A 98 0.23 5.96 0.87
N ARG A 99 0.41 5.78 2.18
CA ARG A 99 1.75 5.72 2.79
C ARG A 99 2.54 4.53 2.27
N THR A 100 1.90 3.37 2.16
CA THR A 100 2.52 2.16 1.63
C THR A 100 2.97 2.32 0.18
N LEU A 101 2.17 3.02 -0.64
CA LEU A 101 2.53 3.34 -2.03
C LEU A 101 3.77 4.25 -2.14
N THR A 102 4.24 4.88 -1.06
CA THR A 102 5.51 5.63 -1.10
C THR A 102 6.75 4.73 -1.01
N ALA A 103 6.60 3.54 -0.44
CA ALA A 103 7.67 2.57 -0.21
C ALA A 103 7.87 1.58 -1.36
N VAL A 104 6.92 1.52 -2.29
CA VAL A 104 7.00 0.66 -3.48
C VAL A 104 7.76 1.34 -4.63
N ASP A 105 8.29 0.51 -5.53
CA ASP A 105 8.95 0.93 -6.76
C ASP A 105 8.03 0.71 -7.98
N SER A 106 7.09 -0.23 -7.92
CA SER A 106 6.00 -0.42 -8.89
C SER A 106 4.72 -0.94 -8.24
N VAL A 107 3.63 -1.05 -9.00
CA VAL A 107 2.34 -1.54 -8.52
C VAL A 107 1.72 -2.54 -9.50
N ILE A 108 1.00 -3.53 -8.98
CA ILE A 108 0.08 -4.37 -9.73
C ILE A 108 -1.36 -3.96 -9.41
N VAL A 109 -2.11 -3.56 -10.43
CA VAL A 109 -3.52 -3.17 -10.35
C VAL A 109 -4.36 -4.40 -10.64
N VAL A 110 -5.16 -4.86 -9.67
CA VAL A 110 -6.04 -6.02 -9.87
C VAL A 110 -7.47 -5.55 -10.15
N ILE A 111 -8.03 -6.03 -11.25
CA ILE A 111 -9.38 -5.69 -11.71
C ILE A 111 -10.20 -6.97 -11.83
N ASP A 112 -11.47 -6.92 -11.43
CA ASP A 112 -12.40 -8.04 -11.60
C ASP A 112 -12.99 -8.01 -13.02
N VAL A 113 -12.80 -9.06 -13.81
CA VAL A 113 -13.32 -9.17 -15.19
C VAL A 113 -14.84 -8.91 -15.29
N ALA A 114 -15.61 -9.28 -14.26
CA ALA A 114 -17.07 -9.13 -14.28
C ALA A 114 -17.51 -7.69 -14.01
N LYS A 115 -16.73 -6.93 -13.25
CA LYS A 115 -17.09 -5.58 -12.82
C LYS A 115 -16.40 -4.49 -13.63
N GLY A 116 -15.17 -4.75 -14.08
CA GLY A 116 -14.30 -3.76 -14.68
C GLY A 116 -13.78 -2.76 -13.64
N VAL A 117 -13.59 -1.51 -14.06
CA VAL A 117 -12.99 -0.46 -13.21
C VAL A 117 -14.01 0.07 -12.20
N GLU A 118 -13.67 -0.03 -10.92
CA GLU A 118 -14.45 0.43 -9.77
C GLU A 118 -13.81 1.65 -9.08
N GLU A 119 -14.61 2.42 -8.32
CA GLU A 119 -14.24 3.72 -7.73
C GLU A 119 -12.93 3.73 -6.93
N GLN A 120 -12.68 2.69 -6.13
CA GLN A 120 -11.42 2.60 -5.35
C GLN A 120 -10.21 2.38 -6.25
N THR A 121 -10.34 1.59 -7.31
CA THR A 121 -9.27 1.39 -8.28
C THR A 121 -8.92 2.72 -8.94
N GLU A 122 -9.92 3.52 -9.34
CA GLU A 122 -9.70 4.86 -9.92
C GLU A 122 -8.90 5.77 -8.98
N LYS A 123 -9.30 5.85 -7.71
CA LYS A 123 -8.62 6.68 -6.69
C LYS A 123 -7.17 6.25 -6.47
N LEU A 124 -6.93 4.94 -6.32
CA LEU A 124 -5.59 4.39 -6.08
C LEU A 124 -4.68 4.58 -7.30
N VAL A 125 -5.19 4.36 -8.51
CA VAL A 125 -4.45 4.58 -9.75
C VAL A 125 -4.14 6.06 -9.95
N GLN A 126 -5.08 6.96 -9.64
CA GLN A 126 -4.83 8.40 -9.69
C GLN A 126 -3.63 8.79 -8.79
N VAL A 127 -3.53 8.22 -7.59
CA VAL A 127 -2.38 8.46 -6.70
C VAL A 127 -1.08 7.89 -7.26
N CYS A 128 -1.12 6.71 -7.88
CA CYS A 128 0.06 6.13 -8.53
C CYS A 128 0.52 6.98 -9.73
N ARG A 129 -0.42 7.49 -10.54
CA ARG A 129 -0.14 8.38 -11.68
C ARG A 129 0.48 9.70 -11.26
N MET A 130 -0.06 10.36 -10.22
CA MET A 130 0.52 11.60 -9.69
C MET A 130 1.98 11.43 -9.22
N ARG A 131 2.39 10.19 -8.92
CA ARG A 131 3.74 9.84 -8.46
C ARG A 131 4.60 9.17 -9.52
N ASN A 132 4.10 9.04 -10.75
CA ASN A 132 4.75 8.31 -11.86
C ASN A 132 5.20 6.90 -11.44
N ILE A 133 4.39 6.19 -10.66
CA ILE A 133 4.69 4.81 -10.27
C ILE A 133 4.34 3.87 -11.45
N PRO A 134 5.28 3.06 -11.95
CA PRO A 134 5.01 2.06 -12.99
C PRO A 134 3.95 1.05 -12.54
N MET A 135 2.97 0.78 -13.41
CA MET A 135 1.81 -0.07 -13.09
C MET A 135 1.67 -1.20 -14.10
N ILE A 136 1.47 -2.41 -13.60
CA ILE A 136 1.00 -3.56 -14.38
C ILE A 136 -0.47 -3.79 -14.04
N VAL A 137 -1.31 -4.06 -15.03
CA VAL A 137 -2.72 -4.39 -14.81
C VAL A 137 -2.90 -5.90 -14.89
N PHE A 138 -3.62 -6.48 -13.93
CA PHE A 138 -4.02 -7.87 -13.91
C PHE A 138 -5.54 -7.99 -13.86
N ILE A 139 -6.15 -8.41 -14.97
CA ILE A 139 -7.57 -8.72 -15.08
C ILE A 139 -7.80 -10.12 -14.53
N ASN A 140 -8.46 -10.20 -13.38
CA ASN A 140 -8.65 -11.40 -12.60
C ASN A 140 -10.06 -11.98 -12.76
N LYS A 141 -10.22 -13.24 -12.33
CA LYS A 141 -11.48 -14.00 -12.29
C LYS A 141 -12.03 -14.40 -13.66
N LEU A 142 -11.14 -14.68 -14.63
CA LEU A 142 -11.53 -15.27 -15.92
C LEU A 142 -12.30 -16.60 -15.82
N ASP A 143 -12.28 -17.25 -14.65
CA ASP A 143 -13.13 -18.41 -14.32
C ASP A 143 -14.63 -18.09 -14.23
N ARG A 144 -15.03 -16.83 -14.47
CA ARG A 144 -16.39 -16.34 -14.42
C ARG A 144 -16.73 -15.60 -15.69
N GLU A 145 -18.03 -15.59 -16.03
CA GLU A 145 -18.57 -14.69 -17.04
C GLU A 145 -18.28 -13.23 -16.66
N GLY A 146 -17.80 -12.47 -17.63
CA GLY A 146 -17.45 -11.07 -17.43
C GLY A 146 -17.62 -10.24 -18.69
N LYS A 147 -16.90 -9.12 -18.72
CA LYS A 147 -16.85 -8.25 -19.90
C LYS A 147 -15.86 -8.79 -20.93
N ASP A 148 -16.07 -8.43 -22.18
CA ASP A 148 -15.13 -8.71 -23.26
C ASP A 148 -13.75 -8.12 -22.96
N ALA A 149 -12.69 -8.76 -23.48
CA ALA A 149 -11.31 -8.36 -23.21
C ALA A 149 -11.01 -6.94 -23.74
N PHE A 150 -11.47 -6.59 -24.95
CA PHE A 150 -11.21 -5.28 -25.54
C PHE A 150 -12.08 -4.20 -24.89
N ASP A 151 -13.33 -4.51 -24.55
CA ASP A 151 -14.19 -3.61 -23.76
C ASP A 151 -13.54 -3.25 -22.41
N LEU A 152 -12.87 -4.22 -21.76
CA LEU A 152 -12.14 -3.98 -20.51
C LEU A 152 -10.88 -3.15 -20.70
N LEU A 153 -10.13 -3.38 -21.78
CA LEU A 153 -8.97 -2.57 -22.12
C LEU A 153 -9.39 -1.10 -22.33
N ASP A 154 -10.45 -0.87 -23.11
CA ASP A 154 -11.02 0.46 -23.35
C ASP A 154 -11.52 1.11 -22.05
N GLU A 155 -12.20 0.35 -21.19
CA GLU A 155 -12.66 0.84 -19.89
C GLU A 155 -11.48 1.25 -18.99
N VAL A 156 -10.41 0.47 -18.99
CA VAL A 156 -9.16 0.78 -18.26
C VAL A 156 -8.54 2.05 -18.79
N GLU A 157 -8.42 2.23 -20.11
CA GLU A 157 -7.87 3.46 -20.68
C GLU A 157 -8.71 4.69 -20.35
N GLN A 158 -10.03 4.61 -20.54
CA GLN A 158 -10.93 5.74 -20.38
C GLN A 158 -11.09 6.17 -18.92
N LYS A 159 -11.33 5.22 -18.01
CA LYS A 159 -11.59 5.55 -16.60
C LYS A 159 -10.32 5.80 -15.80
N LEU A 160 -9.25 5.06 -16.07
CA LEU A 160 -8.00 5.20 -15.32
C LEU A 160 -7.02 6.19 -15.97
N GLY A 161 -7.25 6.56 -17.24
CA GLY A 161 -6.37 7.42 -18.03
C GLY A 161 -4.99 6.77 -18.22
N LEU A 162 -4.98 5.46 -18.48
CA LEU A 162 -3.80 4.66 -18.77
C LEU A 162 -3.70 4.43 -20.28
N SER A 163 -2.52 4.07 -20.76
CA SER A 163 -2.32 3.61 -22.14
C SER A 163 -1.85 2.16 -22.07
N VAL A 164 -2.76 1.25 -22.39
CA VAL A 164 -2.56 -0.16 -22.10
C VAL A 164 -1.86 -0.88 -23.24
N VAL A 165 -1.13 -1.95 -22.90
CA VAL A 165 -0.61 -2.91 -23.88
C VAL A 165 -0.91 -4.32 -23.38
N PRO A 166 -1.78 -5.08 -24.03
CA PRO A 166 -2.01 -6.46 -23.66
C PRO A 166 -0.74 -7.29 -23.89
N LEU A 167 -0.30 -7.99 -22.84
CA LEU A 167 0.79 -8.97 -22.87
C LEU A 167 0.29 -10.40 -22.68
N SER A 168 -0.99 -10.56 -22.40
CA SER A 168 -1.70 -11.83 -22.56
C SER A 168 -3.13 -11.61 -23.01
N LEU A 169 -3.75 -12.64 -23.58
CA LEU A 169 -5.15 -12.63 -24.00
C LEU A 169 -5.85 -13.90 -23.50
N PRO A 170 -7.11 -13.81 -23.04
CA PRO A 170 -7.91 -14.98 -22.71
C PRO A 170 -8.35 -15.71 -24.00
N ILE A 171 -8.43 -17.04 -23.95
CA ILE A 171 -9.02 -17.87 -24.99
C ILE A 171 -10.37 -18.35 -24.47
N GLY A 172 -11.44 -17.70 -24.94
CA GLY A 172 -12.79 -17.86 -24.40
C GLY A 172 -12.96 -17.20 -23.03
N MET A 173 -14.15 -17.36 -22.42
CA MET A 173 -14.49 -16.77 -21.12
C MET A 173 -15.53 -17.65 -20.41
N GLY A 174 -15.53 -17.59 -19.07
CA GLY A 174 -16.55 -18.26 -18.25
C GLY A 174 -16.60 -19.77 -18.49
N ALA A 175 -17.74 -20.27 -18.96
CA ALA A 175 -17.91 -21.71 -19.23
C ALA A 175 -17.09 -22.21 -20.44
N ASP A 176 -16.82 -21.33 -21.41
CA ASP A 176 -16.03 -21.64 -22.61
C ASP A 176 -14.56 -21.24 -22.43
N PHE A 177 -14.10 -20.99 -21.21
CA PHE A 177 -12.72 -20.61 -20.93
C PHE A 177 -11.76 -21.79 -21.14
N GLN A 178 -10.90 -21.68 -22.15
CA GLN A 178 -9.99 -22.73 -22.57
C GLN A 178 -8.53 -22.46 -22.19
N GLY A 179 -8.14 -21.19 -22.01
CA GLY A 179 -6.74 -20.88 -21.72
C GLY A 179 -6.38 -19.42 -21.82
N ILE A 180 -5.08 -19.15 -21.79
CA ILE A 180 -4.50 -17.82 -21.99
C ILE A 180 -3.36 -17.94 -22.99
N TYR A 181 -3.36 -17.05 -23.97
CA TYR A 181 -2.22 -16.80 -24.83
C TYR A 181 -1.30 -15.76 -24.18
N ASN A 182 -0.04 -16.12 -23.94
CA ASN A 182 0.98 -15.23 -23.40
C ASN A 182 1.80 -14.63 -24.55
N ILE A 183 1.57 -13.34 -24.83
CA ILE A 183 2.27 -12.58 -25.87
C ILE A 183 3.73 -12.33 -25.47
N TRP A 184 4.03 -12.24 -24.17
CA TRP A 184 5.39 -12.00 -23.67
C TRP A 184 6.35 -13.17 -23.98
N GLU A 185 5.90 -14.41 -23.80
CA GLU A 185 6.72 -15.61 -24.01
C GLU A 185 6.35 -16.41 -25.28
N ASN A 186 5.32 -15.98 -26.03
CA ASN A 186 4.74 -16.72 -27.15
C ASN A 186 4.39 -18.17 -26.78
N ASN A 187 3.56 -18.33 -25.75
CA ASN A 187 3.07 -19.65 -25.35
C ASN A 187 1.58 -19.62 -25.00
N ILE A 188 0.94 -20.79 -25.07
CA ILE A 188 -0.44 -20.97 -24.61
C ILE A 188 -0.41 -21.81 -23.35
N GLN A 189 -1.09 -21.31 -22.34
CA GLN A 189 -1.47 -22.11 -21.20
C GLN A 189 -2.90 -22.59 -21.42
N LEU A 190 -3.14 -23.90 -21.32
CA LEU A 190 -4.49 -24.48 -21.44
C LEU A 190 -5.08 -24.75 -20.06
N PHE A 191 -6.38 -24.47 -19.94
CA PHE A 191 -7.18 -24.78 -18.77
C PHE A 191 -7.77 -26.19 -18.89
N LEU A 192 -7.24 -27.13 -18.11
CA LEU A 192 -7.73 -28.52 -18.08
C LEU A 192 -8.59 -28.72 -16.83
N GLU A 193 -9.92 -28.79 -17.00
CA GLU A 193 -10.88 -28.96 -15.88
C GLU A 193 -10.61 -30.20 -15.01
N GLU A 194 -10.06 -31.28 -15.59
CA GLU A 194 -9.84 -32.56 -14.90
C GLU A 194 -8.79 -32.52 -13.78
N LYS A 195 -7.92 -31.49 -13.74
CA LYS A 195 -6.80 -31.42 -12.79
C LYS A 195 -6.82 -30.13 -11.97
N LYS A 196 -7.90 -29.89 -11.20
CA LYS A 196 -8.13 -28.78 -10.23
C LYS A 196 -7.00 -28.45 -9.22
N GLN A 197 -5.79 -29.03 -9.34
CA GLN A 197 -4.64 -28.79 -8.49
C GLN A 197 -3.27 -28.79 -9.21
N LYS A 198 -3.16 -28.93 -10.54
CA LYS A 198 -1.87 -28.85 -11.24
C LYS A 198 -1.91 -27.76 -12.31
N VAL A 199 -0.89 -26.91 -12.28
CA VAL A 199 -0.54 -25.94 -13.34
C VAL A 199 -0.72 -26.63 -14.69
N GLY A 200 -1.55 -26.04 -15.57
CA GLY A 200 -1.80 -26.59 -16.89
C GLY A 200 -0.50 -26.81 -17.66
N GLU A 201 -0.46 -27.81 -18.53
CA GLU A 201 0.67 -28.01 -19.43
C GLU A 201 0.80 -26.77 -20.32
N SER A 202 1.90 -26.03 -20.19
CA SER A 202 2.23 -24.92 -21.08
C SER A 202 2.71 -25.49 -22.40
N ILE A 203 2.04 -25.15 -23.49
CA ILE A 203 2.47 -25.53 -24.83
C ILE A 203 3.08 -24.28 -25.48
N THR A 204 4.37 -24.36 -25.77
CA THR A 204 5.09 -23.30 -26.48
C THR A 204 4.93 -23.53 -27.97
N PHE A 205 4.59 -22.47 -28.69
CA PHE A 205 4.46 -22.49 -30.14
C PHE A 205 5.36 -21.41 -30.72
N ASN A 206 5.92 -21.64 -31.90
CA ASN A 206 6.73 -20.64 -32.59
C ASN A 206 5.89 -19.77 -33.54
N ASP A 207 4.69 -20.23 -33.90
CA ASP A 207 3.79 -19.58 -34.85
C ASP A 207 2.34 -19.77 -34.37
N ILE A 208 1.53 -18.71 -34.42
CA ILE A 208 0.10 -18.73 -34.10
C ILE A 208 -0.71 -19.50 -35.15
N ASN A 209 -0.14 -19.72 -36.34
CA ASN A 209 -0.74 -20.50 -37.41
C ASN A 209 -0.43 -22.00 -37.31
N ASP A 210 0.18 -22.46 -36.21
CA ASP A 210 0.44 -23.87 -35.99
C ASP A 210 -0.89 -24.63 -35.82
N ALA A 211 -1.06 -25.72 -36.58
CA ALA A 211 -2.23 -26.59 -36.51
C ALA A 211 -2.41 -27.24 -35.13
N ALA A 212 -1.33 -27.33 -34.35
CA ALA A 212 -1.39 -27.81 -32.97
C ALA A 212 -2.21 -26.88 -32.05
N ILE A 213 -2.34 -25.59 -32.39
CA ILE A 213 -3.23 -24.65 -31.67
C ILE A 213 -4.69 -24.99 -32.01
N ASP A 214 -5.00 -25.22 -33.29
CA ASP A 214 -6.35 -25.62 -33.72
C ASP A 214 -6.78 -26.94 -33.09
N GLU A 215 -5.85 -27.90 -32.92
CA GLU A 215 -6.12 -29.17 -32.23
C GLU A 215 -6.33 -28.98 -30.72
N ALA A 216 -5.63 -28.02 -30.11
CA ALA A 216 -5.67 -27.78 -28.67
C ALA A 216 -6.92 -27.01 -28.20
N VAL A 217 -7.31 -25.94 -28.90
CA VAL A 217 -8.42 -25.06 -28.50
C VAL A 217 -9.65 -25.18 -29.40
N GLY A 218 -9.50 -25.83 -30.56
CA GLY A 218 -10.53 -25.92 -31.59
C GLY A 218 -10.48 -24.75 -32.57
N GLU A 219 -10.79 -25.03 -33.83
CA GLU A 219 -10.66 -24.12 -34.98
C GLU A 219 -11.37 -22.77 -34.76
N LYS A 220 -12.55 -22.77 -34.12
CA LYS A 220 -13.30 -21.53 -33.85
C LYS A 220 -12.54 -20.61 -32.88
N ALA A 221 -12.07 -21.14 -31.75
CA ALA A 221 -11.37 -20.36 -30.74
C ALA A 221 -9.98 -19.92 -31.23
N ALA A 222 -9.28 -20.79 -31.98
CA ALA A 222 -8.01 -20.46 -32.59
C ALA A 222 -8.13 -19.31 -33.62
N ASN A 223 -9.17 -19.34 -34.47
CA ASN A 223 -9.41 -18.24 -35.42
C ASN A 223 -9.75 -16.93 -34.70
N THR A 224 -10.59 -16.97 -33.67
CA THR A 224 -10.86 -15.77 -32.84
C THR A 224 -9.57 -15.23 -32.23
N LEU A 225 -8.73 -16.08 -31.64
CA LEU A 225 -7.45 -15.65 -31.08
C LEU A 225 -6.53 -15.01 -32.14
N ARG A 226 -6.49 -15.54 -33.36
CA ARG A 226 -5.71 -14.96 -34.47
C ARG A 226 -6.23 -13.56 -34.85
N ASP A 227 -7.55 -13.41 -34.97
CA ASP A 227 -8.19 -12.12 -35.27
C ASP A 227 -7.91 -11.10 -34.16
N GLU A 228 -7.99 -11.52 -32.89
CA GLU A 228 -7.70 -10.67 -31.72
C GLU A 228 -6.22 -10.27 -31.66
N LEU A 229 -5.29 -11.17 -32.01
CA LEU A 229 -3.86 -10.85 -32.07
C LEU A 229 -3.54 -9.86 -33.21
N GLU A 230 -4.15 -10.02 -34.38
CA GLU A 230 -4.02 -9.03 -35.47
C GLU A 230 -4.57 -7.66 -35.06
N LEU A 231 -5.68 -7.64 -34.31
CA LEU A 231 -6.20 -6.41 -33.72
C LEU A 231 -5.21 -5.81 -32.72
N VAL A 232 -4.59 -6.63 -31.87
CA VAL A 232 -3.58 -6.16 -30.91
C VAL A 232 -2.39 -5.52 -31.63
N GLU A 233 -1.86 -6.17 -32.67
CA GLU A 233 -0.71 -5.68 -33.43
C GLU A 233 -1.01 -4.40 -34.23
N SER A 234 -2.26 -4.21 -34.66
CA SER A 234 -2.67 -3.06 -35.47
C SER A 234 -3.10 -1.83 -34.65
N VAL A 235 -3.68 -2.05 -33.46
CA VAL A 235 -4.22 -0.97 -32.62
C VAL A 235 -3.26 -0.55 -31.51
N TYR A 236 -2.64 -1.50 -30.81
CA TYR A 236 -1.85 -1.20 -29.62
C TYR A 236 -0.36 -1.02 -29.96
N PRO A 237 0.33 -0.10 -29.26
CA PRO A 237 1.76 0.06 -29.43
C PRO A 237 2.51 -1.18 -28.91
N LYS A 238 3.69 -1.43 -29.48
CA LYS A 238 4.59 -2.46 -28.93
C LYS A 238 5.01 -2.09 -27.52
N PHE A 239 5.17 -3.11 -26.68
CA PHE A 239 5.66 -2.92 -25.32
C PHE A 239 7.07 -2.33 -25.31
N SER A 240 7.25 -1.28 -24.53
CA SER A 240 8.49 -0.55 -24.32
C SER A 240 8.75 -0.46 -22.83
N ARG A 241 9.86 -1.05 -22.38
CA ARG A 241 10.26 -1.00 -20.98
C ARG A 241 10.52 0.44 -20.53
N GLU A 242 10.98 1.31 -21.42
CA GLU A 242 11.23 2.72 -21.13
C GLU A 242 9.91 3.46 -20.83
N ASP A 243 8.88 3.24 -21.65
CA ASP A 243 7.55 3.85 -21.46
C ASP A 243 6.84 3.30 -20.22
N TYR A 244 7.00 2.00 -19.94
CA TYR A 244 6.53 1.41 -18.69
C TYR A 244 7.20 2.06 -17.46
N MET A 245 8.52 2.23 -17.49
CA MET A 245 9.28 2.87 -16.41
C MET A 245 8.92 4.35 -16.24
N ALA A 246 8.53 5.03 -17.33
CA ALA A 246 8.03 6.41 -17.31
C ALA A 246 6.57 6.52 -16.85
N GLY A 247 5.85 5.40 -16.74
CA GLY A 247 4.42 5.37 -16.39
C GLY A 247 3.51 5.81 -17.55
N THR A 248 4.00 5.82 -18.78
CA THR A 248 3.24 6.20 -19.99
C THR A 248 2.63 5.00 -20.71
N GLN A 249 3.06 3.79 -20.38
CA GLN A 249 2.52 2.54 -20.94
C GLN A 249 2.32 1.50 -19.82
N GLN A 250 1.21 0.78 -19.84
CA GLN A 250 0.86 -0.20 -18.80
C GLN A 250 0.60 -1.58 -19.40
N PRO A 251 1.45 -2.59 -19.11
CA PRO A 251 1.21 -3.93 -19.57
C PRO A 251 0.00 -4.54 -18.86
N VAL A 252 -0.84 -5.26 -19.62
CA VAL A 252 -2.05 -5.93 -19.12
C VAL A 252 -1.89 -7.44 -19.24
N PHE A 253 -2.18 -8.13 -18.16
CA PHE A 253 -2.28 -9.58 -18.10
C PHE A 253 -3.69 -9.97 -17.70
N PHE A 254 -4.21 -11.04 -18.28
CA PHE A 254 -5.45 -11.67 -17.85
C PHE A 254 -5.15 -12.96 -17.08
N GLY A 255 -6.05 -13.39 -16.20
CA GLY A 255 -5.85 -14.58 -15.39
C GLY A 255 -7.00 -14.95 -14.46
N SER A 256 -6.81 -16.10 -13.79
CA SER A 256 -7.60 -16.51 -12.63
C SER A 256 -6.66 -16.83 -11.48
N ALA A 257 -6.53 -15.89 -10.54
CA ALA A 257 -5.73 -16.11 -9.34
C ALA A 257 -6.28 -17.28 -8.50
N LEU A 258 -7.59 -17.53 -8.51
CA LEU A 258 -8.19 -18.66 -7.77
C LEU A 258 -7.64 -20.00 -8.28
N ASN A 259 -7.61 -20.16 -9.60
CA ASN A 259 -7.18 -21.37 -10.28
C ASN A 259 -5.66 -21.40 -10.57
N ASN A 260 -4.91 -20.39 -10.10
CA ASN A 260 -3.46 -20.27 -10.32
C ASN A 260 -3.08 -20.19 -11.81
N PHE A 261 -3.85 -19.43 -12.57
CA PHE A 261 -3.76 -19.33 -14.03
C PHE A 261 -3.46 -17.88 -14.43
N GLY A 262 -2.51 -17.64 -15.35
CA GLY A 262 -2.02 -16.31 -15.70
C GLY A 262 -1.10 -15.65 -14.65
N VAL A 263 -1.01 -16.22 -13.44
CA VAL A 263 -0.20 -15.66 -12.34
C VAL A 263 1.30 -15.89 -12.57
N ARG A 264 1.67 -17.02 -13.18
CA ARG A 264 3.08 -17.33 -13.46
C ARG A 264 3.61 -16.41 -14.53
N GLU A 265 2.84 -16.21 -15.59
CA GLU A 265 3.12 -15.38 -16.75
C GLU A 265 3.30 -13.92 -16.30
N LEU A 266 2.39 -13.44 -15.45
CA LEU A 266 2.52 -12.15 -14.78
C LEU A 266 3.84 -12.05 -13.98
N LEU A 267 4.16 -13.06 -13.17
CA LEU A 267 5.34 -13.04 -12.31
C LEU A 267 6.65 -13.15 -13.10
N ASP A 268 6.67 -13.93 -14.18
CA ASP A 268 7.79 -14.11 -15.10
C ASP A 268 8.06 -12.82 -15.87
N ALA A 269 7.03 -12.17 -16.42
CA ALA A 269 7.20 -10.84 -17.02
C ALA A 269 7.59 -9.78 -15.98
N PHE A 270 7.02 -9.83 -14.77
CA PHE A 270 7.29 -8.86 -13.71
C PHE A 270 8.77 -8.81 -13.34
N ILE A 271 9.46 -9.95 -13.16
CA ILE A 271 10.88 -9.93 -12.79
C ILE A 271 11.75 -9.26 -13.86
N ASP A 272 11.38 -9.38 -15.13
CA ASP A 272 12.13 -8.83 -16.26
C ASP A 272 11.86 -7.33 -16.43
N ILE A 273 10.59 -6.92 -16.40
CA ILE A 273 10.21 -5.55 -16.75
C ILE A 273 10.17 -4.60 -15.56
N ALA A 274 9.81 -5.08 -14.36
CA ALA A 274 9.59 -4.23 -13.19
C ALA A 274 10.85 -3.44 -12.81
N PRO A 275 10.70 -2.23 -12.24
CA PRO A 275 11.80 -1.44 -11.74
C PRO A 275 12.59 -2.19 -10.65
N ASN A 276 13.89 -1.99 -10.67
CA ASN A 276 14.75 -2.20 -9.50
C ASN A 276 14.47 -1.07 -8.48
N PRO A 277 15.09 -1.05 -7.28
CA PRO A 277 14.97 0.09 -6.37
C PRO A 277 15.18 1.42 -7.10
N GLN A 278 14.27 2.38 -6.93
CA GLN A 278 14.30 3.65 -7.66
C GLN A 278 14.87 4.79 -6.80
N PRO A 279 15.43 5.85 -7.43
CA PRO A 279 15.81 7.06 -6.72
C PRO A 279 14.61 7.71 -6.01
N LYS A 280 14.86 8.31 -4.84
CA LYS A 280 13.82 9.01 -4.07
C LYS A 280 14.22 10.46 -3.83
N GLN A 281 13.22 11.35 -3.90
CA GLN A 281 13.40 12.78 -3.67
C GLN A 281 13.50 13.06 -2.17
N ALA A 282 14.58 13.73 -1.76
CA ALA A 282 14.69 14.36 -0.46
C ALA A 282 14.52 15.88 -0.58
N ASP A 283 14.50 16.56 0.56
CA ASP A 283 14.46 18.01 0.70
C ASP A 283 15.57 18.75 -0.09
N SER A 284 16.77 18.21 -0.04
CA SER A 284 18.01 18.81 -0.51
C SER A 284 18.45 18.29 -1.88
N ARG A 285 18.24 17.00 -2.15
CA ARG A 285 18.70 16.33 -3.38
C ARG A 285 17.92 15.05 -3.67
N ILE A 286 18.14 14.48 -4.86
CA ILE A 286 17.71 13.12 -5.17
C ILE A 286 18.73 12.14 -4.59
N VAL A 287 18.26 11.13 -3.88
CA VAL A 287 19.09 10.04 -3.34
C VAL A 287 18.99 8.83 -4.27
N LYS A 288 20.13 8.33 -4.73
CA LYS A 288 20.24 7.20 -5.65
C LYS A 288 20.53 5.89 -4.91
N PRO A 289 19.96 4.75 -5.32
CA PRO A 289 20.19 3.46 -4.68
C PRO A 289 21.64 3.00 -4.67
N GLU A 290 22.42 3.40 -5.67
CA GLU A 290 23.83 3.00 -5.82
C GLU A 290 24.79 3.73 -4.84
N GLU A 291 24.28 4.70 -4.08
CA GLU A 291 25.06 5.39 -3.05
C GLU A 291 25.51 4.43 -1.95
N GLN A 292 26.73 4.63 -1.43
CA GLN A 292 27.32 3.74 -0.41
C GLN A 292 26.75 3.97 0.99
N ASN A 293 26.39 5.22 1.29
CA ASN A 293 25.90 5.59 2.62
C ASN A 293 24.45 5.16 2.79
N PHE A 294 24.16 4.55 3.94
CA PHE A 294 22.80 4.13 4.26
C PHE A 294 21.86 5.34 4.34
N THR A 295 20.73 5.23 3.64
CA THR A 295 19.56 6.08 3.84
C THR A 295 18.28 5.24 3.77
N GLY A 296 17.29 5.60 4.59
CA GLY A 296 15.98 4.99 4.57
C GLY A 296 14.95 5.83 5.31
N PHE A 297 13.67 5.54 5.11
CA PHE A 297 12.58 6.26 5.76
C PHE A 297 11.56 5.31 6.36
N VAL A 298 10.95 5.74 7.46
CA VAL A 298 9.84 5.04 8.10
C VAL A 298 8.55 5.38 7.37
N PHE A 299 7.93 4.38 6.74
CA PHE A 299 6.66 4.57 6.02
C PHE A 299 5.46 4.01 6.78
N LYS A 300 5.70 3.08 7.70
CA LYS A 300 4.66 2.42 8.49
C LYS A 300 5.19 2.12 9.88
N ILE A 301 4.32 2.24 10.87
CA ILE A 301 4.61 1.78 12.23
C ILE A 301 3.44 0.94 12.71
N HIS A 302 3.75 -0.16 13.39
CA HIS A 302 2.75 -1.06 13.93
C HIS A 302 3.10 -1.35 15.39
N ALA A 303 2.17 -1.10 16.29
CA ALA A 303 2.35 -1.43 17.70
C ALA A 303 1.70 -2.77 18.02
N ASN A 304 2.25 -3.44 19.02
CA ASN A 304 1.59 -4.53 19.72
C ASN A 304 1.30 -5.78 18.85
N MET A 305 2.26 -6.18 18.00
CA MET A 305 2.18 -7.43 17.24
C MET A 305 2.20 -8.69 18.13
N ASP A 306 2.80 -8.62 19.32
CA ASP A 306 2.83 -9.72 20.29
C ASP A 306 2.05 -9.31 21.54
N PRO A 307 0.94 -10.00 21.89
CA PRO A 307 0.16 -9.71 23.09
C PRO A 307 0.99 -9.75 24.39
N LYS A 308 2.10 -10.49 24.40
CA LYS A 308 2.97 -10.67 25.57
C LYS A 308 4.00 -9.58 25.70
N HIS A 309 4.49 -9.04 24.58
CA HIS A 309 5.54 -8.03 24.54
C HIS A 309 4.99 -6.90 23.69
N ARG A 310 4.54 -5.83 24.35
CA ARG A 310 3.93 -4.63 23.76
C ARG A 310 4.95 -3.82 22.95
N ASP A 311 5.54 -4.47 21.97
CA ASP A 311 6.63 -4.00 21.15
C ASP A 311 6.06 -3.29 19.92
N ARG A 312 6.57 -2.09 19.66
CA ARG A 312 6.28 -1.32 18.46
C ARG A 312 7.38 -1.60 17.43
N LEU A 313 6.99 -1.69 16.17
CA LEU A 313 7.87 -2.01 15.06
C LEU A 313 7.70 -0.97 13.96
N ALA A 314 8.77 -0.24 13.68
CA ALA A 314 8.84 0.72 12.58
C ALA A 314 9.35 0.03 11.32
N PHE A 315 8.60 0.11 10.23
CA PHE A 315 8.97 -0.43 8.93
C PHE A 315 9.72 0.64 8.15
N VAL A 316 10.98 0.35 7.84
CA VAL A 316 11.89 1.25 7.14
C VAL A 316 12.14 0.72 5.74
N LYS A 317 11.86 1.54 4.73
CA LYS A 317 12.28 1.28 3.35
C LYS A 317 13.71 1.77 3.19
N ILE A 318 14.60 0.88 2.76
CA ILE A 318 15.98 1.23 2.43
C ILE A 318 16.02 1.85 1.04
N VAL A 319 16.56 3.06 0.93
CA VAL A 319 16.69 3.80 -0.33
C VAL A 319 18.09 3.67 -0.91
N SER A 320 19.13 3.78 -0.09
CA SER A 320 20.53 3.64 -0.53
C SER A 320 21.42 3.03 0.55
N GLY A 321 22.61 2.59 0.14
CA GLY A 321 23.62 1.98 1.01
C GLY A 321 23.20 0.63 1.59
N VAL A 322 23.98 0.16 2.56
CA VAL A 322 23.73 -1.12 3.24
C VAL A 322 23.36 -0.85 4.69
N PHE A 323 22.18 -1.32 5.09
CA PHE A 323 21.82 -1.39 6.49
C PHE A 323 22.55 -2.56 7.14
N LYS A 324 23.14 -2.33 8.31
CA LYS A 324 23.91 -3.30 9.07
C LYS A 324 23.49 -3.28 10.52
N ARG A 325 23.30 -4.48 11.06
CA ARG A 325 22.98 -4.69 12.46
C ARG A 325 24.08 -4.09 13.34
N ASN A 326 23.67 -3.52 14.47
CA ASN A 326 24.57 -2.95 15.47
C ASN A 326 25.44 -1.75 15.01
N GLU A 327 25.14 -1.14 13.88
CA GLU A 327 25.73 0.14 13.47
C GLU A 327 24.95 1.34 14.02
N ASN A 328 25.58 2.52 13.99
CA ASN A 328 24.98 3.76 14.43
C ASN A 328 24.35 4.49 13.24
N TYR A 329 23.05 4.76 13.35
CA TYR A 329 22.30 5.55 12.38
C TYR A 329 21.78 6.83 13.02
N LEU A 330 21.74 7.91 12.24
CA LEU A 330 21.19 9.18 12.67
C LEU A 330 19.68 9.21 12.37
N LEU A 331 18.86 9.37 13.41
CA LEU A 331 17.49 9.83 13.27
C LEU A 331 17.52 11.33 13.05
N VAL A 332 17.23 11.77 11.82
CA VAL A 332 17.47 13.15 11.37
C VAL A 332 16.63 14.15 12.17
N ARG A 333 15.32 13.89 12.32
CA ARG A 333 14.38 14.75 13.06
C ARG A 333 14.82 15.04 14.49
N GLU A 334 15.30 14.03 15.22
CA GLU A 334 15.74 14.20 16.62
C GLU A 334 17.23 14.51 16.76
N ASN A 335 17.96 14.50 15.65
CA ASN A 335 19.42 14.59 15.61
C ASN A 335 20.08 13.59 16.60
N LYS A 336 19.49 12.39 16.72
CA LYS A 336 19.85 11.36 17.70
C LYS A 336 20.45 10.15 17.02
N LYS A 337 21.59 9.67 17.53
CA LYS A 337 22.19 8.42 17.06
C LYS A 337 21.49 7.22 17.71
N MET A 338 21.09 6.26 16.88
CA MET A 338 20.41 5.04 17.29
C MET A 338 21.14 3.82 16.75
N LYS A 339 21.05 2.70 17.48
CA LYS A 339 21.68 1.43 17.14
C LYS A 339 20.66 0.32 17.33
N PHE A 340 20.61 -0.61 16.38
CA PHE A 340 19.59 -1.66 16.34
C PHE A 340 20.23 -3.04 16.48
N SER A 341 19.90 -3.74 17.57
CA SER A 341 20.48 -5.05 17.91
C SER A 341 19.66 -6.24 17.41
N SER A 342 18.40 -6.03 17.04
CA SER A 342 17.49 -7.06 16.52
C SER A 342 16.62 -6.50 15.38
N PRO A 343 17.22 -6.04 14.27
CA PRO A 343 16.45 -5.65 13.10
C PRO A 343 15.86 -6.89 12.41
N ASN A 344 14.60 -6.80 12.00
CA ASN A 344 13.86 -7.93 11.43
C ASN A 344 13.68 -7.74 9.93
N ALA A 345 13.90 -8.78 9.13
CA ALA A 345 13.32 -8.89 7.80
C ALA A 345 12.03 -9.71 7.86
N PHE A 346 11.10 -9.39 6.98
CA PHE A 346 9.79 -10.04 6.90
C PHE A 346 9.77 -11.01 5.73
N PHE A 347 10.40 -12.18 5.93
CA PHE A 347 10.28 -13.28 4.99
C PHE A 347 8.99 -14.02 5.31
N ALA A 348 7.97 -13.71 4.52
CA ALA A 348 6.62 -14.21 4.69
C ALA A 348 6.11 -14.06 6.15
N ASP A 349 5.84 -15.15 6.90
CA ASP A 349 5.31 -15.09 8.28
C ASP A 349 6.41 -15.16 9.36
N LYS A 350 7.69 -15.28 8.99
CA LYS A 350 8.81 -15.39 9.94
C LYS A 350 9.54 -14.07 10.07
N LYS A 351 9.62 -13.58 11.30
CA LYS A 351 10.53 -12.51 11.69
C LYS A 351 11.92 -13.11 11.84
N GLU A 352 12.78 -12.86 10.87
CA GLU A 352 14.18 -13.26 10.93
C GLU A 352 15.05 -12.05 11.24
N VAL A 353 15.92 -12.20 12.24
CA VAL A 353 16.90 -11.16 12.55
C VAL A 353 17.92 -11.16 11.42
N VAL A 354 18.10 -10.00 10.77
CA VAL A 354 19.02 -9.85 9.66
C VAL A 354 20.26 -9.09 10.07
N ASP A 355 21.42 -9.52 9.56
CA ASP A 355 22.67 -8.81 9.79
C ASP A 355 22.87 -7.67 8.78
N GLU A 356 22.44 -7.86 7.52
CA GLU A 356 22.54 -6.86 6.47
C GLU A 356 21.25 -6.75 5.65
N SER A 357 20.95 -5.57 5.11
CA SER A 357 19.84 -5.33 4.18
C SER A 357 20.19 -4.23 3.18
N PHE A 358 19.62 -4.31 1.98
CA PHE A 358 20.06 -3.53 0.82
C PHE A 358 18.91 -2.67 0.27
N PRO A 359 19.19 -1.71 -0.65
CA PRO A 359 18.15 -0.86 -1.22
C PRO A 359 17.03 -1.68 -1.83
N GLY A 360 15.79 -1.25 -1.61
CA GLY A 360 14.59 -2.03 -1.96
C GLY A 360 14.00 -2.79 -0.79
N ASP A 361 14.84 -3.34 0.10
CA ASP A 361 14.36 -4.12 1.25
C ASP A 361 13.58 -3.26 2.26
N ILE A 362 12.74 -3.95 3.02
CA ILE A 362 12.01 -3.39 4.15
C ILE A 362 12.52 -4.04 5.42
N VAL A 363 13.01 -3.21 6.34
CA VAL A 363 13.51 -3.65 7.65
C VAL A 363 12.58 -3.19 8.74
N GLY A 364 12.23 -4.10 9.65
CA GLY A 364 11.51 -3.82 10.87
C GLY A 364 12.47 -3.46 11.99
N LEU A 365 12.39 -2.24 12.50
CA LEU A 365 13.18 -1.77 13.63
C LEU A 365 12.31 -1.69 14.88
N HIS A 366 12.79 -2.26 15.98
CA HIS A 366 12.13 -2.10 17.26
C HIS A 366 12.07 -0.62 17.64
N ASP A 367 10.87 -0.18 17.99
CA ASP A 367 10.58 1.19 18.36
C ASP A 367 10.18 1.27 19.82
N THR A 368 10.85 2.12 20.57
CA THR A 368 10.51 2.44 21.97
C THR A 368 9.63 3.69 22.08
N GLY A 369 9.09 4.20 20.96
CA GLY A 369 8.34 5.45 20.89
C GLY A 369 9.09 6.62 20.26
N ASN A 370 10.26 6.39 19.66
CA ASN A 370 11.07 7.46 19.07
C ASN A 370 10.69 7.71 17.60
N PHE A 371 10.19 6.69 16.89
CA PHE A 371 9.89 6.83 15.48
C PHE A 371 8.53 7.47 15.22
N ARG A 372 8.49 8.23 14.13
CA ARG A 372 7.29 8.75 13.49
C ARG A 372 7.26 8.31 12.03
N ILE A 373 6.06 8.20 11.48
CA ILE A 373 5.89 8.07 10.05
C ILE A 373 6.52 9.30 9.39
N GLY A 374 7.32 9.10 8.35
CA GLY A 374 8.11 10.18 7.74
C GLY A 374 9.56 10.25 8.20
N ASP A 375 9.89 9.67 9.36
CA ASP A 375 11.24 9.80 9.91
C ASP A 375 12.30 9.21 8.97
N THR A 376 13.35 9.99 8.73
CA THR A 376 14.50 9.59 7.91
C THR A 376 15.65 9.11 8.80
N LEU A 377 16.22 7.96 8.44
CA LEU A 377 17.41 7.39 9.03
C LEU A 377 18.56 7.46 8.02
N THR A 378 19.73 7.94 8.45
CA THR A 378 20.92 8.02 7.60
C THR A 378 22.17 7.53 8.32
N ALA A 379 23.27 7.35 7.57
CA ALA A 379 24.60 7.14 8.13
C ALA A 379 25.20 8.41 8.79
N GLY A 380 24.53 9.57 8.73
CA GLY A 380 24.99 10.82 9.34
C GLY A 380 24.60 12.09 8.56
N GLU A 381 24.23 11.96 7.29
CA GLU A 381 23.72 13.08 6.48
C GLU A 381 22.38 13.57 7.03
N LYS A 382 22.17 14.88 7.07
CA LYS A 382 20.89 15.49 7.48
C LYS A 382 20.07 15.76 6.23
N LEU A 383 19.22 14.80 5.88
CA LEU A 383 18.26 14.90 4.78
C LEU A 383 16.92 14.31 5.23
N ASN A 384 15.82 14.88 4.76
CA ASN A 384 14.48 14.34 4.97
C ASN A 384 13.87 13.91 3.64
N PHE A 385 13.38 12.66 3.56
CA PHE A 385 12.66 12.18 2.38
C PHE A 385 11.31 12.88 2.23
N LYS A 386 10.97 13.29 1.01
CA LYS A 386 9.71 13.96 0.69
C LYS A 386 8.64 12.99 0.21
N GLY A 387 7.39 13.42 0.35
CA GLY A 387 6.26 12.78 -0.33
C GLY A 387 5.56 11.70 0.47
N ILE A 388 5.72 11.63 1.79
CA ILE A 388 4.87 10.78 2.64
C ILE A 388 3.62 11.60 2.98
N PRO A 389 2.44 11.22 2.46
CA PRO A 389 1.27 12.07 2.58
C PRO A 389 0.68 12.01 4.00
N SER A 390 0.45 13.17 4.60
CA SER A 390 -0.43 13.34 5.75
C SER A 390 -1.82 13.80 5.27
N PHE A 391 -2.89 13.12 5.68
CA PHE A 391 -4.25 13.47 5.27
C PHE A 391 -4.94 14.32 6.33
N SER A 392 -5.72 15.31 5.91
CA SER A 392 -6.71 15.91 6.83
C SER A 392 -7.79 14.88 7.09
N PRO A 393 -8.16 14.63 8.35
CA PRO A 393 -9.32 13.82 8.67
C PRO A 393 -10.61 14.41 8.09
N GLU A 394 -11.58 13.54 7.77
CA GLU A 394 -12.90 13.91 7.26
C GLU A 394 -14.01 13.69 8.30
N HIS A 395 -13.79 12.79 9.25
CA HIS A 395 -14.72 12.48 10.31
C HIS A 395 -14.10 12.78 11.66
N PHE A 396 -14.87 13.41 12.55
CA PHE A 396 -14.41 13.78 13.89
C PHE A 396 -15.40 13.31 14.94
N ARG A 397 -14.88 12.70 16.02
CA ARG A 397 -15.68 12.33 17.19
C ARG A 397 -14.88 12.56 18.47
N PHE A 398 -15.57 12.99 19.52
CA PHE A 398 -15.01 12.92 20.87
C PHE A 398 -14.85 11.47 21.27
N ILE A 399 -13.73 11.15 21.92
CA ILE A 399 -13.54 9.86 22.58
C ILE A 399 -13.75 10.02 24.08
N ASN A 400 -14.71 9.28 24.61
CA ASN A 400 -15.08 9.28 26.02
C ASN A 400 -14.61 7.97 26.67
N ASN A 401 -14.15 8.05 27.91
CA ASN A 401 -13.76 6.88 28.68
C ASN A 401 -14.98 6.27 29.36
N ASP A 402 -15.32 5.02 29.05
CA ASP A 402 -16.45 4.33 29.68
C ASP A 402 -16.07 3.69 31.02
N ASP A 403 -14.78 3.49 31.27
CA ASP A 403 -14.26 2.91 32.51
C ASP A 403 -13.30 3.89 33.20
N PRO A 404 -13.79 4.70 34.17
CA PRO A 404 -12.97 5.66 34.89
C PRO A 404 -11.72 5.07 35.54
N LEU A 405 -11.74 3.79 35.92
CA LEU A 405 -10.60 3.11 36.55
C LEU A 405 -9.47 2.83 35.55
N LYS A 406 -9.78 2.83 34.25
CA LYS A 406 -8.83 2.51 33.17
C LYS A 406 -8.38 3.71 32.34
N ALA A 407 -8.50 4.93 32.89
CA ALA A 407 -8.13 6.16 32.20
C ALA A 407 -6.66 6.17 31.72
N LYS A 408 -5.73 5.58 32.49
CA LYS A 408 -4.30 5.48 32.10
C LYS A 408 -4.10 4.53 30.92
N GLN A 409 -4.79 3.39 30.92
CA GLN A 409 -4.75 2.41 29.83
C GLN A 409 -5.33 3.00 28.56
N LEU A 410 -6.48 3.70 28.66
CA LEU A 410 -7.08 4.40 27.53
C LEU A 410 -6.15 5.46 26.96
N ALA A 411 -5.57 6.31 27.81
CA ALA A 411 -4.65 7.35 27.36
C ALA A 411 -3.43 6.76 26.64
N LYS A 412 -2.84 5.69 27.19
CA LYS A 412 -1.72 4.97 26.55
C LYS A 412 -2.13 4.32 25.22
N GLY A 413 -3.29 3.68 25.18
CA GLY A 413 -3.79 3.02 23.97
C GLY A 413 -4.09 4.00 22.85
N ILE A 414 -4.77 5.11 23.16
CA ILE A 414 -5.01 6.19 22.18
C ILE A 414 -3.66 6.67 21.64
N ASP A 415 -2.73 7.02 22.53
CA ASP A 415 -1.43 7.56 22.12
C ASP A 415 -0.68 6.61 21.17
N GLN A 416 -0.62 5.31 21.50
CA GLN A 416 0.03 4.30 20.67
C GLN A 416 -0.69 4.05 19.33
N LEU A 417 -2.03 4.05 19.31
CA LEU A 417 -2.80 3.88 18.08
C LEU A 417 -2.66 5.07 17.13
N MET A 418 -2.54 6.29 17.67
CA MET A 418 -2.26 7.47 16.84
C MET A 418 -0.84 7.45 16.27
N ASP A 419 0.12 6.91 17.03
CA ASP A 419 1.52 6.73 16.60
C ASP A 419 1.69 5.74 15.43
N GLU A 420 0.74 4.81 15.28
CA GLU A 420 0.65 3.94 14.12
C GLU A 420 0.07 4.65 12.89
N GLY A 421 -0.45 5.87 13.04
CA GLY A 421 -1.12 6.59 11.97
C GLY A 421 -2.46 5.97 11.58
N VAL A 422 -3.16 5.33 12.53
CA VAL A 422 -4.54 4.82 12.33
C VAL A 422 -5.54 5.98 12.28
N ALA A 423 -5.29 7.03 13.06
CA ALA A 423 -6.10 8.23 13.14
C ALA A 423 -5.27 9.38 13.71
N GLN A 424 -5.85 10.58 13.74
CA GLN A 424 -5.24 11.75 14.35
C GLN A 424 -5.94 12.12 15.66
N LEU A 425 -5.15 12.55 16.63
CA LEU A 425 -5.65 13.01 17.93
C LEU A 425 -5.52 14.52 18.02
N PHE A 426 -6.62 15.14 18.41
CA PHE A 426 -6.70 16.55 18.74
C PHE A 426 -7.17 16.71 20.19
N THR A 427 -6.54 17.62 20.93
CA THR A 427 -6.90 17.94 22.32
C THR A 427 -7.36 19.40 22.37
N LEU A 428 -8.63 19.64 22.72
CA LEU A 428 -9.17 21.00 22.80
C LEU A 428 -8.45 21.81 23.89
N GLU A 429 -8.04 23.04 23.58
CA GLU A 429 -7.33 23.90 24.55
C GLU A 429 -8.24 24.34 25.70
N MET A 430 -9.53 24.52 25.44
CA MET A 430 -10.48 25.06 26.43
C MET A 430 -10.76 24.09 27.59
N ASN A 431 -10.84 22.78 27.33
CA ASN A 431 -11.30 21.80 28.31
C ASN A 431 -10.51 20.48 28.31
N GLY A 432 -9.49 20.34 27.47
CA GLY A 432 -8.67 19.13 27.38
C GLY A 432 -9.40 17.90 26.82
N ARG A 433 -10.62 18.04 26.28
CA ARG A 433 -11.33 16.92 25.66
C ARG A 433 -10.58 16.46 24.41
N LYS A 434 -10.54 15.15 24.22
CA LYS A 434 -9.87 14.48 23.11
C LYS A 434 -10.84 14.21 21.96
N ILE A 435 -10.43 14.57 20.76
CA ILE A 435 -11.14 14.33 19.51
C ILE A 435 -10.26 13.42 18.66
N ILE A 436 -10.85 12.36 18.14
CA ILE A 436 -10.22 11.50 17.14
C ILE A 436 -10.74 11.95 15.78
N GLY A 437 -9.81 12.26 14.87
CA GLY A 437 -10.08 12.50 13.46
C GLY A 437 -9.69 11.28 12.63
N THR A 438 -10.60 10.79 11.81
CA THR A 438 -10.40 9.65 10.91
C THR A 438 -10.72 10.04 9.46
N VAL A 439 -10.11 9.34 8.49
CA VAL A 439 -10.47 9.46 7.06
C VAL A 439 -11.74 8.65 6.79
N GLY A 440 -11.91 7.51 7.46
CA GLY A 440 -13.09 6.67 7.33
C GLY A 440 -13.84 6.43 8.65
N ALA A 441 -15.13 6.17 8.56
CA ALA A 441 -15.97 5.93 9.73
C ALA A 441 -15.66 4.58 10.42
N LEU A 442 -15.25 3.56 9.66
CA LEU A 442 -14.92 2.24 10.16
C LEU A 442 -13.67 2.23 11.06
N GLN A 443 -12.78 3.22 10.90
CA GLN A 443 -11.60 3.36 11.75
C GLN A 443 -11.97 3.55 13.24
N TYR A 444 -13.12 4.16 13.54
CA TYR A 444 -13.61 4.27 14.92
C TYR A 444 -13.86 2.92 15.57
N GLU A 445 -14.47 1.98 14.84
CA GLU A 445 -14.75 0.64 15.33
C GLU A 445 -13.45 -0.14 15.55
N VAL A 446 -12.48 0.00 14.63
CA VAL A 446 -11.16 -0.62 14.77
C VAL A 446 -10.44 -0.07 16.01
N ILE A 447 -10.43 1.25 16.21
CA ILE A 447 -9.82 1.88 17.39
C ILE A 447 -10.51 1.39 18.67
N GLN A 448 -11.83 1.36 18.70
CA GLN A 448 -12.60 0.92 19.87
C GLN A 448 -12.30 -0.54 20.22
N TYR A 449 -12.28 -1.43 19.22
CA TYR A 449 -11.94 -2.83 19.40
C TYR A 449 -10.50 -3.01 19.90
N ARG A 450 -9.53 -2.32 19.28
CA ARG A 450 -8.12 -2.40 19.71
C ARG A 450 -7.93 -1.87 21.13
N LEU A 451 -8.58 -0.77 21.49
CA LEU A 451 -8.55 -0.26 22.87
C LEU A 451 -9.08 -1.31 23.86
N GLU A 452 -10.18 -1.99 23.53
CA GLU A 452 -10.77 -3.00 24.40
C GLU A 452 -9.89 -4.26 24.52
N HIS A 453 -9.41 -4.79 23.39
CA HIS A 453 -8.70 -6.08 23.36
C HIS A 453 -7.21 -5.95 23.71
N GLU A 454 -6.52 -4.92 23.24
CA GLU A 454 -5.08 -4.75 23.45
C GLU A 454 -4.75 -4.02 24.75
N TYR A 455 -5.59 -3.06 25.14
CA TYR A 455 -5.35 -2.19 26.28
C TYR A 455 -6.32 -2.45 27.43
N GLY A 456 -7.36 -3.27 27.21
CA GLY A 456 -8.39 -3.55 28.19
C GLY A 456 -9.30 -2.36 28.49
N ALA A 457 -9.29 -1.30 27.67
CA ALA A 457 -9.97 -0.04 27.91
C ALA A 457 -11.20 0.12 27.00
N LYS A 458 -12.36 0.44 27.57
CA LYS A 458 -13.59 0.68 26.82
C LYS A 458 -13.78 2.17 26.57
N CYS A 459 -14.23 2.51 25.37
CA CYS A 459 -14.54 3.88 25.01
C CYS A 459 -15.83 3.97 24.20
N THR A 460 -16.50 5.10 24.36
CA THR A 460 -17.62 5.53 23.52
C THR A 460 -17.23 6.76 22.71
N TYR A 461 -17.93 6.95 21.60
CA TYR A 461 -17.77 8.14 20.77
C TYR A 461 -18.98 9.05 20.87
N GLU A 462 -18.73 10.36 20.91
CA GLU A 462 -19.75 11.41 20.82
C GLU A 462 -19.51 12.22 19.54
N PRO A 463 -20.55 12.45 18.72
CA PRO A 463 -20.40 13.16 17.45
C PRO A 463 -20.06 14.63 17.68
N ILE A 464 -19.22 15.18 16.81
CA ILE A 464 -18.93 16.61 16.74
C ILE A 464 -18.98 17.05 15.28
N SER A 465 -19.63 18.19 15.04
CA SER A 465 -19.70 18.80 13.71
C SER A 465 -18.44 19.60 13.42
N ILE A 466 -17.44 18.93 12.84
CA ILE A 466 -16.24 19.56 12.29
C ILE A 466 -16.21 19.27 10.80
N HIS A 467 -16.03 20.31 10.00
CA HIS A 467 -15.87 20.21 8.56
C HIS A 467 -14.41 19.92 8.19
N LYS A 468 -13.44 20.57 8.85
CA LYS A 468 -12.02 20.39 8.54
C LYS A 468 -11.09 20.76 9.68
N ALA A 469 -9.99 20.04 9.81
CA ALA A 469 -8.85 20.44 10.64
C ALA A 469 -7.93 21.35 9.83
N CYS A 470 -7.64 22.55 10.34
CA CYS A 470 -6.77 23.52 9.72
C CYS A 470 -5.67 23.89 10.71
N TRP A 471 -4.42 23.59 10.42
CA TRP A 471 -3.35 23.94 11.32
C TRP A 471 -2.87 25.36 11.07
N VAL A 472 -2.44 25.98 12.16
CA VAL A 472 -2.28 27.42 12.25
C VAL A 472 -0.80 27.75 12.26
N GLU A 473 -0.35 28.50 11.24
CA GLU A 473 0.95 29.17 11.23
C GLU A 473 0.72 30.66 11.46
N ALA A 474 1.17 31.15 12.61
CA ALA A 474 1.09 32.57 12.97
C ALA A 474 2.18 32.92 13.98
N ASP A 475 2.58 34.19 14.04
CA ASP A 475 3.36 34.70 15.17
C ASP A 475 2.45 34.80 16.40
N GLU A 476 2.66 33.92 17.37
CA GLU A 476 1.87 33.88 18.61
C GLU A 476 1.91 35.19 19.41
N LYS A 477 2.92 36.05 19.16
CA LYS A 477 3.03 37.36 19.82
C LYS A 477 2.20 38.45 19.15
N SER A 478 1.74 38.23 17.92
CA SER A 478 0.95 39.22 17.19
C SER A 478 -0.41 39.47 17.86
N GLU A 479 -0.86 40.72 17.86
CA GLU A 479 -2.18 41.08 18.40
C GLU A 479 -3.32 40.41 17.62
N GLU A 480 -3.11 40.21 16.32
CA GLU A 480 -4.04 39.52 15.43
C GLU A 480 -4.22 38.05 15.81
N PHE A 481 -3.13 37.33 16.12
CA PHE A 481 -3.21 35.96 16.63
C PHE A 481 -3.93 35.90 17.98
N LYS A 482 -3.68 36.84 18.89
CA LYS A 482 -4.37 36.88 20.19
C LYS A 482 -5.87 37.10 20.02
N GLU A 483 -6.27 37.97 19.09
CA GLU A 483 -7.68 38.19 18.77
C GLU A 483 -8.31 36.94 18.15
N PHE A 484 -7.62 36.30 17.19
CA PHE A 484 -8.02 35.03 16.61
C PHE A 484 -8.21 33.95 17.68
N ALA A 485 -7.21 33.76 18.55
CA ALA A 485 -7.24 32.74 19.60
C ALA A 485 -8.37 32.97 20.59
N ARG A 486 -8.67 34.24 20.92
CA ARG A 486 -9.79 34.60 21.79
C ARG A 486 -11.15 34.32 21.12
N LEU A 487 -11.32 34.69 19.85
CA LEU A 487 -12.59 34.54 19.14
C LEU A 487 -12.89 33.09 18.77
N LYS A 488 -11.86 32.30 18.47
CA LYS A 488 -11.98 30.91 18.03
C LYS A 488 -11.64 29.89 19.11
N GLN A 489 -11.44 30.32 20.36
CA GLN A 489 -11.02 29.49 21.49
C GLN A 489 -11.76 28.14 21.63
N ARG A 490 -13.07 28.11 21.35
CA ARG A 490 -13.90 26.89 21.43
C ARG A 490 -13.53 25.81 20.41
N PHE A 491 -12.89 26.21 19.32
CA PHE A 491 -12.53 25.36 18.17
C PHE A 491 -11.02 25.21 18.03
N LEU A 492 -10.24 25.74 18.98
CA LEU A 492 -8.80 25.54 19.02
C LEU A 492 -8.47 24.25 19.76
N ALA A 493 -7.65 23.45 19.10
CA ALA A 493 -7.10 22.22 19.62
C ALA A 493 -5.59 22.20 19.39
N ARG A 494 -4.91 21.28 20.07
CA ARG A 494 -3.55 20.88 19.74
C ARG A 494 -3.55 19.47 19.21
N ASP A 495 -2.80 19.23 18.15
CA ASP A 495 -2.57 17.87 17.70
C ASP A 495 -1.63 17.12 18.67
N LYS A 496 -1.35 15.85 18.37
CA LYS A 496 -0.43 15.02 19.16
C LYS A 496 0.97 15.62 19.29
N TYR A 497 1.41 16.42 18.31
CA TYR A 497 2.73 17.05 18.29
C TYR A 497 2.74 18.47 18.86
N ASN A 498 1.64 18.85 19.54
CA ASN A 498 1.47 20.14 20.19
C ASN A 498 1.38 21.33 19.21
N GLN A 499 1.14 21.06 17.92
CA GLN A 499 0.86 22.08 16.91
C GLN A 499 -0.58 22.59 17.08
N LEU A 500 -0.78 23.89 16.85
CA LEU A 500 -2.08 24.51 16.99
C LEU A 500 -2.96 24.20 15.77
N VAL A 501 -4.18 23.73 16.05
CA VAL A 501 -5.17 23.32 15.06
C VAL A 501 -6.48 24.06 15.30
N PHE A 502 -6.98 24.70 14.25
CA PHE A 502 -8.32 25.23 14.17
C PHE A 502 -9.26 24.19 13.55
N LEU A 503 -10.19 23.68 14.37
CA LEU A 503 -11.22 22.72 13.95
C LEU A 503 -12.43 23.48 13.41
N ALA A 504 -12.42 23.77 12.11
CA ALA A 504 -13.47 24.55 11.46
C ALA A 504 -14.75 23.72 11.29
N ASP A 505 -15.89 24.32 11.61
CA ASP A 505 -17.23 23.73 11.51
C ASP A 505 -17.84 23.80 10.10
N SER A 506 -17.36 24.71 9.25
CA SER A 506 -17.81 24.87 7.86
C SER A 506 -16.74 25.48 6.95
N ALA A 507 -16.89 25.30 5.63
CA ALA A 507 -16.04 25.97 4.63
C ALA A 507 -16.14 27.50 4.72
N PHE A 508 -17.32 28.04 4.99
CA PHE A 508 -17.53 29.48 5.18
C PHE A 508 -16.71 30.03 6.34
N THR A 509 -16.64 29.28 7.45
CA THR A 509 -15.84 29.66 8.61
C THR A 509 -14.35 29.73 8.29
N ILE A 510 -13.84 28.86 7.41
CA ILE A 510 -12.45 28.88 6.95
C ILE A 510 -12.19 30.18 6.17
N THR A 511 -13.00 30.45 5.14
CA THR A 511 -12.85 31.65 4.31
C THR A 511 -12.94 32.93 5.14
N MET A 512 -13.96 33.05 6.00
CA MET A 512 -14.13 34.20 6.87
C MET A 512 -12.94 34.39 7.83
N THR A 513 -12.34 33.31 8.31
CA THR A 513 -11.17 33.37 9.18
C THR A 513 -9.94 33.84 8.41
N GLN A 514 -9.74 33.36 7.17
CA GLN A 514 -8.64 33.80 6.31
C GLN A 514 -8.77 35.28 5.91
N GLU A 515 -9.99 35.76 5.66
CA GLU A 515 -10.26 37.16 5.34
C GLU A 515 -10.06 38.08 6.55
N LYS A 516 -10.52 37.66 7.73
CA LYS A 516 -10.44 38.46 8.96
C LYS A 516 -9.04 38.48 9.57
N PHE A 517 -8.28 37.39 9.42
CA PHE A 517 -6.95 37.22 10.02
C PHE A 517 -5.91 36.84 8.93
N PRO A 518 -5.58 37.75 8.00
CA PRO A 518 -4.66 37.45 6.90
C PRO A 518 -3.25 37.05 7.33
N ASN A 519 -2.79 37.45 8.53
CA ASN A 519 -1.48 37.03 9.06
C ASN A 519 -1.50 35.65 9.73
N VAL A 520 -2.69 35.06 9.89
CA VAL A 520 -2.88 33.71 10.42
C VAL A 520 -3.09 32.75 9.23
N LYS A 521 -2.02 32.07 8.84
CA LYS A 521 -2.10 31.10 7.73
C LYS A 521 -2.72 29.81 8.21
N LEU A 522 -3.69 29.34 7.45
CA LEU A 522 -4.37 28.06 7.68
C LEU A 522 -3.90 27.05 6.64
N HIS A 523 -3.41 25.92 7.12
CA HIS A 523 -2.93 24.83 6.28
C HIS A 523 -3.74 23.56 6.48
N PHE A 524 -3.79 22.70 5.45
CA PHE A 524 -4.72 21.56 5.38
C PHE A 524 -4.07 20.16 5.46
N ILE A 525 -2.75 20.05 5.53
CA ILE A 525 -2.00 18.78 5.70
C ILE A 525 -1.50 18.63 7.15
N SER A 526 -0.39 18.00 7.54
CA SER A 526 0.24 18.20 8.88
C SER A 526 1.64 18.81 8.78
N GLU A 527 2.15 18.81 7.55
CA GLU A 527 3.50 19.17 7.16
C GLU A 527 3.42 20.45 6.31
N TRP A 528 3.37 21.62 6.96
CA TRP A 528 3.62 22.91 6.33
C TRP A 528 4.79 23.57 7.05
N GLY A 529 5.76 24.01 6.26
CA GLY A 529 7.00 24.57 6.79
C GLY A 529 8.10 23.54 6.95
N GLU A 530 8.49 22.89 5.85
CA GLU A 530 9.89 22.55 5.52
C GLU A 530 10.16 22.78 4.02
#